data_AF-A0A502EEP0-F1
#
_entry.id   AF-A0A502EEP0-F1
#
_cell.length_a   1.000
_cell.length_b   1.000
_cell.length_c   1.000
_cell.angle_alpha   90.00
_cell.angle_beta   90.00
_cell.angle_gamma   90.00
#
_symmetry.space_group_name_H-M   'P 1'
#
loop_
_entity.id
_entity.type
_entity.pdbx_description
1 polymer ?
#
loop_
_entity_poly.entity_id
_entity_poly.type
_entity_poly.pdbx_seq_one_letter_code
_entity_poly.pdbx_strand_id
1 'polypeptide(L)'
;MTALPPDPDPAESPVIADAHGVEPGETPPDSGSTSASANQNPPPRRRLTPITVAAMIAVGVLFAIFLTVAVIYMLQVGGVMDRS
;
A
#
# COMPACT_ATOMS: atom_id res chain seq x y z
N MET A 1 22.40 -15.63 62.39
CA MET A 1 20.92 -15.59 62.38
C MET A 1 20.52 -14.14 62.14
N THR A 2 20.02 -13.90 60.93
CA THR A 2 19.18 -12.79 60.42
C THR A 2 19.18 -11.44 61.17
N ALA A 3 19.88 -10.45 60.61
CA ALA A 3 19.55 -9.05 60.84
C ALA A 3 18.24 -8.74 60.06
N LEU A 4 17.23 -8.26 60.77
CA LEU A 4 15.95 -7.82 60.22
C LEU A 4 16.23 -6.61 59.27
N PRO A 5 15.75 -6.61 58.01
CA PRO A 5 15.90 -5.47 57.12
C PRO A 5 15.24 -4.22 57.74
N PRO A 6 15.89 -3.05 57.71
CA PRO A 6 15.30 -1.82 58.22
C PRO A 6 14.08 -1.45 57.36
N ASP A 7 12.98 -1.10 58.04
CA ASP A 7 11.76 -0.60 57.42
C ASP A 7 12.09 0.72 56.68
N PRO A 8 11.95 0.79 55.34
CA PRO A 8 12.34 1.97 54.58
C PRO A 8 11.41 3.16 54.88
N ASP A 9 12.02 4.33 55.07
CA ASP A 9 11.36 5.61 55.33
C ASP A 9 10.39 5.97 54.18
N PRO A 10 9.12 6.35 54.44
CA PRO A 10 8.13 6.67 53.40
C PRO A 10 8.56 7.75 52.40
N ALA A 11 9.58 8.53 52.73
CA ALA A 11 10.18 9.52 51.84
C ALA A 11 10.88 8.91 50.60
N GLU A 12 11.25 7.62 50.63
CA GLU A 12 11.89 6.92 49.50
C GLU A 12 10.92 6.08 48.65
N SER A 13 9.62 6.06 48.99
CA SER A 13 8.62 5.48 48.09
C SER A 13 8.30 6.48 46.98
N PRO A 14 8.47 6.13 45.69
CA PRO A 14 8.05 7.01 44.62
C PRO A 14 6.55 7.29 44.78
N VAL A 15 6.17 8.56 44.98
CA VAL A 15 4.78 9.00 44.90
C VAL A 15 4.30 8.64 43.50
N ILE A 16 3.46 7.60 43.43
CA ILE A 16 2.74 7.26 42.21
C ILE A 16 1.79 8.42 41.99
N ALA A 17 2.12 9.29 41.02
CA ALA A 17 1.19 10.28 40.52
C ALA A 17 0.00 9.53 39.90
N ASP A 18 -1.10 9.50 40.64
CA ASP A 18 -2.48 9.35 40.18
C ASP A 18 -2.66 8.57 38.86
N ALA A 19 -2.81 7.25 38.94
CA ALA A 19 -2.93 6.38 37.77
C ALA A 19 -4.26 6.51 36.98
N HIS A 20 -5.12 7.48 37.29
CA HIS A 20 -6.44 7.64 36.66
C HIS A 20 -6.85 9.10 36.50
N GLY A 21 -6.03 9.89 35.80
CA GLY A 21 -6.41 11.23 35.36
C GLY A 21 -7.29 11.18 34.11
N VAL A 22 -8.60 11.40 34.25
CA VAL A 22 -9.43 11.90 33.14
C VAL A 22 -10.40 12.96 33.66
N GLU A 23 -10.33 14.17 33.10
CA GLU A 23 -11.52 14.92 32.67
C GLU A 23 -11.10 16.05 31.71
N PRO A 24 -10.90 15.75 30.41
CA PRO A 24 -11.13 16.80 29.42
C PRO A 24 -12.21 16.41 28.41
N GLY A 25 -13.29 17.19 28.35
CA GLY A 25 -14.15 17.34 27.16
C GLY A 25 -14.53 16.05 26.47
N GLU A 26 -15.42 15.29 27.12
CA GLU A 26 -16.18 14.07 26.77
C GLU A 26 -16.89 14.06 25.39
N THR A 27 -16.25 14.58 24.37
CA THR A 27 -16.48 14.19 22.98
C THR A 27 -15.09 14.09 22.38
N PRO A 28 -14.62 12.87 22.02
CA PRO A 28 -13.58 12.76 21.00
C PRO A 28 -13.96 13.71 19.86
N PRO A 29 -13.06 14.58 19.36
CA PRO A 29 -13.37 15.27 18.12
C PRO A 29 -13.77 14.18 17.13
N ASP A 30 -14.92 14.37 16.51
CA ASP A 30 -15.54 13.44 15.57
C ASP A 30 -14.41 12.79 14.76
N SER A 31 -14.31 11.45 14.83
CA SER A 31 -13.26 10.67 14.18
C SER A 31 -13.50 10.65 12.66
N GLY A 32 -13.62 11.83 12.08
CA GLY A 32 -13.59 12.17 10.68
C GLY A 32 -12.44 13.14 10.38
N SER A 33 -11.48 13.32 11.30
CA SER A 33 -10.21 13.91 10.91
C SER A 33 -9.36 12.86 10.20
N THR A 34 -9.75 12.53 8.97
CA THR A 34 -8.71 12.51 7.95
C THR A 34 -8.17 13.94 7.97
N SER A 35 -7.06 14.15 8.66
CA SER A 35 -6.10 15.17 8.29
C SER A 35 -5.95 15.02 6.78
N ALA A 36 -6.76 15.78 6.05
CA ALA A 36 -6.60 15.96 4.64
C ALA A 36 -5.27 16.68 4.58
N SER A 37 -4.21 15.89 4.41
CA SER A 37 -2.85 16.35 4.20
C SER A 37 -2.95 17.60 3.35
N ALA A 38 -2.71 18.76 3.97
CA ALA A 38 -2.71 20.04 3.26
C ALA A 38 -1.63 20.06 2.16
N ASN A 39 -0.73 19.06 2.18
CA ASN A 39 -0.01 18.61 1.01
C ASN A 39 -0.96 17.81 0.11
N GLN A 40 -1.60 18.53 -0.81
CA GLN A 40 -2.09 17.93 -2.04
C GLN A 40 -0.89 17.25 -2.70
N ASN A 41 -0.81 15.92 -2.58
CA ASN A 41 0.23 15.15 -3.27
C ASN A 41 0.22 15.63 -4.73
N PRO A 42 1.37 16.08 -5.28
CA PRO A 42 1.40 16.53 -6.65
C PRO A 42 0.81 15.41 -7.51
N PRO A 43 -0.18 15.70 -8.38
CA PRO A 43 -0.86 14.67 -9.14
C PRO A 43 0.22 13.82 -9.80
N PRO A 44 0.13 12.48 -9.69
CA PRO A 44 1.18 11.60 -10.19
C PRO A 44 1.47 12.01 -11.61
N ARG A 45 2.65 12.61 -11.81
CA ARG A 45 3.03 13.13 -13.11
C ARG A 45 3.06 11.90 -13.99
N ARG A 46 2.11 11.80 -14.92
CA ARG A 46 2.01 10.73 -15.92
C ARG A 46 3.18 10.86 -16.89
N ARG A 47 4.39 10.69 -16.35
CA ARG A 47 5.61 10.54 -17.11
C ARG A 47 5.48 9.15 -17.68
N LEU A 48 5.20 9.07 -18.97
CA LEU A 48 5.45 7.88 -19.75
C LEU A 48 6.93 7.57 -19.53
N THR A 49 7.21 6.69 -18.59
CA THR A 49 8.57 6.22 -18.38
C THR A 49 8.98 5.50 -19.67
N PRO A 50 10.26 5.54 -20.06
CA PRO A 50 10.72 4.79 -21.23
C PRO A 50 10.33 3.31 -21.14
N ILE A 51 10.22 2.78 -19.93
CA ILE A 51 9.71 1.43 -19.62
C ILE A 51 8.26 1.26 -20.06
N THR A 52 7.37 2.22 -19.76
CA THR A 52 5.97 2.16 -20.20
C THR A 52 5.83 2.17 -21.72
N VAL A 53 6.66 2.96 -22.42
CA VAL A 53 6.67 2.98 -23.89
C VAL A 53 7.17 1.66 -24.45
N ALA A 54 8.28 1.13 -23.92
CA ALA A 54 8.81 -0.17 -24.31
C ALA A 54 7.80 -1.31 -24.08
N ALA A 55 7.09 -1.30 -22.95
CA ALA A 55 6.05 -2.27 -22.64
C ALA A 55 4.88 -2.19 -23.65
N MET A 56 4.41 -0.98 -23.99
CA MET A 56 3.36 -0.78 -25.00
C MET A 56 3.78 -1.32 -26.38
N ILE A 57 5.02 -1.07 -26.79
CA ILE A 57 5.56 -1.60 -28.05
C ILE A 57 5.61 -3.12 -28.01
N ALA A 58 6.13 -3.71 -26.92
CA ALA A 58 6.22 -5.15 -26.77
C ALA A 58 4.84 -5.83 -26.84
N VAL A 59 3.84 -5.25 -26.17
CA VAL A 59 2.45 -5.73 -26.24
C VAL A 59 1.90 -5.60 -27.66
N GLY A 60 2.15 -4.49 -28.35
CA GLY A 60 1.73 -4.29 -29.73
C GLY A 60 2.34 -5.32 -30.70
N VAL A 61 3.63 -5.62 -30.56
CA VAL A 61 4.31 -6.65 -31.35
C VAL A 61 3.72 -8.04 -31.08
N LEU A 62 3.54 -8.40 -29.80
CA LEU A 62 2.94 -9.68 -29.44
C LEU A 62 1.53 -9.83 -30.01
N PHE A 63 0.72 -8.77 -29.94
CA PHE A 63 -0.62 -8.76 -30.49
C PHE A 63 -0.62 -8.90 -32.01
N ALA A 64 0.29 -8.23 -32.72
CA ALA A 64 0.43 -8.37 -34.17
C ALA A 64 0.83 -9.80 -34.59
N ILE A 65 1.76 -10.42 -33.86
CA ILE A 65 2.14 -11.83 -34.09
C ILE A 65 0.93 -12.75 -33.85
N PHE A 66 0.22 -12.54 -32.74
CA PHE A 66 -0.97 -13.32 -32.41
C PHE A 66 -2.02 -13.24 -33.52
N LEU A 67 -2.35 -12.04 -34.01
CA LEU A 67 -3.28 -11.85 -35.11
C LEU A 67 -2.79 -12.52 -36.41
N THR A 68 -1.50 -12.42 -36.70
CA THR A 68 -0.90 -13.05 -37.89
C THR A 68 -1.09 -14.58 -37.85
N VAL A 69 -0.75 -15.21 -36.72
CA VAL A 69 -0.94 -16.65 -36.53
C VAL A 69 -2.42 -17.03 -36.57
N ALA A 70 -3.28 -16.25 -35.92
CA ALA A 70 -4.72 -16.50 -35.91
C ALA A 70 -5.32 -16.47 -37.32
N VAL A 71 -4.94 -15.48 -38.14
CA VAL A 71 -5.40 -15.38 -39.54
C VAL A 71 -4.88 -16.55 -40.37
N ILE A 72 -3.58 -16.88 -40.28
CA ILE A 72 -3.01 -18.02 -41.01
C ILE A 72 -3.71 -19.32 -40.62
N TYR A 73 -3.89 -19.55 -39.32
CA TYR A 73 -4.58 -20.72 -38.81
C TYR A 73 -6.03 -20.78 -39.30
N MET A 74 -6.74 -19.65 -39.28
CA MET A 74 -8.11 -19.56 -39.78
C MET A 74 -8.20 -19.85 -41.28
N LEU A 75 -7.24 -19.38 -42.08
CA LEU A 75 -7.15 -19.71 -43.51
C LEU A 75 -6.82 -21.19 -43.74
N GLN A 76 -6.00 -21.80 -42.89
CA GLN A 76 -5.65 -23.20 -42.94
C GLN A 76 -6.83 -24.10 -42.58
N VAL A 77 -7.48 -23.85 -41.43
CA VAL A 77 -8.68 -24.59 -40.97
C VAL A 77 -9.86 -24.36 -41.91
N GLY A 78 -9.97 -23.17 -42.50
CA GLY A 78 -10.97 -22.86 -43.52
C GLY A 78 -10.74 -23.55 -44.86
N GLY A 79 -9.70 -24.36 -45.01
CA GLY A 79 -9.41 -25.11 -46.24
C GLY A 79 -8.91 -24.25 -47.41
N VAL A 80 -8.61 -22.97 -47.17
CA VAL A 80 -8.07 -22.06 -48.19
C VAL A 80 -6.62 -22.41 -48.53
N MET A 81 -5.86 -22.89 -47.53
CA MET A 81 -4.44 -23.23 -47.67
C MET A 81 -4.15 -24.74 -47.77
N ASP A 82 -5.16 -25.61 -47.77
CA ASP A 82 -5.01 -27.08 -47.75
C ASP A 82 -4.71 -27.71 -49.13
N ARG A 83 -4.06 -26.95 -50.03
CA ARG A 83 -3.87 -27.32 -51.46
C ARG A 83 -2.42 -27.25 -51.97
N SER A 84 -1.42 -27.41 -51.12
CA SER A 84 -0.01 -27.55 -51.52
C SER A 84 0.58 -28.86 -51.05
#